data_AF-A0A933YWB0-F1
#
_entry.id   AF-A0A933YWB0-F1
#
_cell.length_a   1.000
_cell.length_b   1.000
_cell.length_c   1.000
_cell.angle_alpha   90.00
_cell.angle_beta   90.00
_cell.angle_gamma   90.00
#
_symmetry.space_group_name_H-M   'P 1'
#
loop_
_entity.id
_entity.type
_entity.pdbx_description
1 polymer ?
#
loop_
_entity_poly.entity_id
_entity_poly.type
_entity_poly.pdbx_seq_one_letter_code
_entity_poly.pdbx_strand_id
1 'polypeptide(L)'
;MKSWKAWLLVVLIFGMGALAGAFGMRAYMARNLPELLADTRKRLEEHFLEVIDREVGLSDEQKARVLPILKEAVQKGDVIRASVHDRMDKVRQEADDRIAAVLDPQQRVKFAEFRARMEKMRPPGPPPRGMMPPGPPGFPPGPPPDGGAPPPGPPPGPPPGPPPGSAAEPAAPPK
;
A
#
# COMPACT_ATOMS: atom_id res chain seq x y z
N MET A 1 22.24 -42.18 -25.50
CA MET A 1 22.90 -41.06 -24.77
C MET A 1 22.84 -39.69 -25.50
N LYS A 2 22.17 -39.53 -26.65
CA LYS A 2 22.24 -38.30 -27.48
C LYS A 2 21.09 -37.28 -27.28
N SER A 3 20.03 -37.68 -26.58
CA SER A 3 18.84 -36.86 -26.29
C SER A 3 19.07 -35.78 -25.23
N TRP A 4 20.00 -35.98 -24.30
CA TRP A 4 20.32 -34.98 -23.26
C TRP A 4 20.91 -33.69 -23.84
N LYS A 5 21.76 -33.79 -24.88
CA LYS A 5 22.33 -32.63 -25.58
C LYS A 5 21.28 -31.86 -26.36
N ALA A 6 20.31 -32.55 -26.96
CA ALA A 6 19.17 -31.92 -27.62
C ALA A 6 18.27 -31.18 -26.61
N TRP A 7 18.03 -31.79 -25.44
CA TRP A 7 17.30 -31.15 -24.35
C TRP A 7 18.00 -29.89 -23.81
N LEU A 8 19.33 -29.92 -23.66
CA LEU A 8 20.11 -28.75 -23.28
C LEU A 8 19.98 -27.61 -24.30
N LEU A 9 19.99 -27.91 -25.60
CA LEU A 9 19.78 -26.91 -26.65
C LEU A 9 18.39 -26.28 -26.58
N VAL A 10 17.35 -27.08 -26.35
CA VAL A 10 15.97 -26.59 -26.20
C VAL A 10 15.84 -25.68 -24.98
N VAL A 11 16.38 -26.10 -23.84
CA VAL A 11 16.37 -25.29 -22.61
C VAL A 11 17.16 -23.99 -22.79
N LEU A 12 18.28 -24.02 -23.50
CA LEU A 12 19.09 -22.83 -23.78
C LEU A 12 18.32 -21.81 -24.63
N ILE A 13 17.71 -22.26 -25.74
CA ILE A 13 16.93 -21.40 -26.63
C ILE A 13 15.73 -20.83 -25.89
N PHE A 14 15.01 -21.66 -25.12
CA PHE A 14 13.87 -21.22 -24.31
C PHE A 14 14.29 -20.23 -23.22
N GLY A 15 15.41 -20.47 -22.55
CA GLY A 15 15.98 -19.58 -21.54
C GLY A 15 16.37 -18.23 -22.12
N MET A 16 17.01 -18.19 -23.30
CA MET A 16 17.30 -16.95 -24.01
C MET A 16 16.02 -16.23 -24.45
N GLY A 17 15.00 -16.95 -24.92
CA GLY A 17 13.70 -16.39 -25.25
C GLY A 17 13.00 -15.76 -24.04
N ALA A 18 13.02 -16.43 -22.89
CA ALA A 18 12.46 -15.92 -21.64
C ALA A 18 13.23 -14.68 -21.15
N LEU A 19 14.56 -14.67 -21.24
CA LEU A 19 15.38 -13.51 -20.89
C LEU A 19 15.11 -12.32 -21.82
N ALA A 20 15.05 -12.55 -23.12
CA ALA A 20 14.73 -11.52 -24.10
C ALA A 20 13.30 -10.96 -23.89
N GLY A 21 12.34 -11.83 -23.62
CA GLY A 21 10.97 -11.45 -23.29
C GLY A 21 10.89 -10.64 -22.00
N ALA A 22 11.56 -11.06 -20.93
CA ALA A 22 11.60 -10.33 -19.66
C ALA A 22 12.25 -8.95 -19.82
N PHE A 23 13.33 -8.86 -20.61
CA PHE A 23 13.99 -7.59 -20.91
C PHE A 23 13.09 -6.67 -21.75
N GLY A 24 12.47 -7.20 -22.82
CA GLY A 24 11.54 -6.46 -23.66
C GLY A 24 10.34 -5.93 -22.88
N MET A 25 9.76 -6.76 -22.01
CA MET A 25 8.66 -6.36 -21.13
C MET A 25 9.08 -5.30 -20.12
N ARG A 26 10.27 -5.44 -19.50
CA ARG A 26 10.80 -4.43 -18.58
C ARG A 26 11.03 -3.08 -19.28
N ALA A 27 11.59 -3.09 -20.48
CA ALA A 27 11.81 -1.88 -21.27
C ALA A 27 10.48 -1.24 -21.73
N TYR A 28 9.52 -2.05 -22.15
CA TYR A 28 8.17 -1.61 -22.50
C TYR A 28 7.47 -0.97 -21.28
N MET A 29 7.47 -1.63 -20.13
CA MET A 29 6.90 -1.06 -18.89
C MET A 29 7.61 0.24 -18.52
N ALA A 30 8.95 0.29 -18.54
CA ALA A 30 9.67 1.50 -18.16
C ALA A 30 9.31 2.72 -19.03
N ARG A 31 8.94 2.51 -20.30
CA ARG A 31 8.54 3.58 -21.22
C ARG A 31 7.06 3.96 -21.12
N ASN A 32 6.16 2.99 -20.94
CA ASN A 32 4.71 3.23 -20.99
C ASN A 32 4.07 3.44 -19.61
N LEU A 33 4.72 2.99 -18.52
CA LEU A 33 4.21 3.15 -17.16
C LEU A 33 4.03 4.63 -16.75
N PRO A 34 4.91 5.58 -17.11
CA PRO A 34 4.70 7.00 -16.81
C PRO A 34 3.40 7.55 -17.42
N GLU A 35 3.09 7.13 -18.65
CA GLU A 35 1.88 7.56 -19.37
C GLU A 35 0.62 6.97 -18.74
N LEU A 36 0.62 5.67 -18.44
CA LEU A 36 -0.48 5.01 -17.73
C LEU A 36 -0.73 5.61 -16.34
N LEU A 37 0.32 5.97 -15.61
CA LEU A 37 0.22 6.64 -14.32
C LEU A 37 -0.29 8.08 -14.48
N ALA A 38 0.14 8.81 -15.51
CA ALA A 38 -0.35 10.15 -15.80
C ALA A 38 -1.86 10.15 -16.12
N ASP A 39 -2.33 9.20 -16.92
CA ASP A 39 -3.75 9.02 -17.21
C ASP A 39 -4.55 8.68 -15.95
N THR A 40 -4.00 7.83 -15.09
CA THR A 40 -4.64 7.47 -13.81
C THR A 40 -4.74 8.70 -12.88
N ARG A 41 -3.69 9.51 -12.79
CA ARG A 41 -3.70 10.77 -12.01
C ARG A 41 -4.74 11.75 -12.54
N LYS A 42 -4.77 11.96 -13.86
CA LYS A 42 -5.73 12.85 -14.49
C LYS A 42 -7.17 12.43 -14.18
N ARG A 43 -7.48 11.13 -14.29
CA ARG A 43 -8.81 10.59 -13.93
C ARG A 43 -9.16 10.83 -12.46
N LEU A 44 -8.19 10.77 -11.54
CA LEU A 44 -8.42 11.08 -10.13
C LEU A 44 -8.69 12.55 -9.89
N GLU A 45 -7.88 13.42 -10.50
CA GLU A 45 -8.06 14.87 -10.41
C GLU A 45 -9.45 15.29 -10.91
N GLU A 46 -9.85 14.76 -12.06
CA GLU A 46 -11.17 14.99 -12.65
C GLU A 46 -12.29 14.46 -11.75
N HIS A 47 -12.15 13.23 -11.22
CA HIS A 47 -13.13 12.65 -10.32
C HIS A 47 -13.31 13.46 -9.04
N PHE A 48 -12.21 13.91 -8.41
CA PHE A 48 -12.30 14.74 -7.22
C PHE A 48 -12.92 16.10 -7.52
N LEU A 49 -12.57 16.71 -8.65
CA LEU A 49 -13.16 17.98 -9.06
C LEU A 49 -14.66 17.85 -9.31
N GLU A 50 -15.09 16.78 -9.99
CA GLU A 50 -16.51 16.48 -10.25
C GLU A 50 -17.30 16.25 -8.96
N VAL A 51 -16.73 15.49 -8.02
CA VAL A 51 -17.35 15.25 -6.71
C VAL A 51 -17.50 16.57 -5.94
N ILE A 52 -16.46 17.40 -5.88
CA ILE A 52 -16.53 18.70 -5.19
C ILE A 52 -17.56 19.60 -5.88
N ASP A 53 -17.53 19.67 -7.21
CA ASP A 53 -18.47 20.48 -7.99
C ASP A 53 -19.93 20.08 -7.74
N ARG A 54 -20.21 18.77 -7.69
CA ARG A 54 -21.57 18.27 -7.42
C ARG A 54 -22.07 18.66 -6.02
N GLU A 55 -21.20 18.63 -5.01
CA GLU A 55 -21.61 18.89 -3.63
C GLU A 55 -21.68 20.39 -3.29
N VAL A 56 -20.81 21.23 -3.87
CA VAL A 56 -20.74 22.66 -3.50
C VAL A 56 -21.02 23.65 -4.64
N GLY A 57 -21.19 23.17 -5.87
CA GLY A 57 -21.54 23.98 -7.04
C GLY A 57 -20.47 25.00 -7.42
N LEU A 58 -19.33 24.55 -7.95
CA LEU A 58 -18.21 25.43 -8.26
C LEU A 58 -18.46 26.23 -9.56
N SER A 59 -18.14 27.53 -9.55
CA SER A 59 -18.05 28.32 -10.78
C SER A 59 -16.80 27.94 -11.59
N ASP A 60 -16.76 28.30 -12.87
CA ASP A 60 -15.60 28.02 -13.75
C ASP A 60 -14.29 28.64 -13.22
N GLU A 61 -14.39 29.83 -12.65
CA GLU A 61 -13.25 30.52 -12.01
C GLU A 61 -12.76 29.76 -10.76
N GLN A 62 -13.68 29.19 -9.98
CA GLN A 62 -13.33 28.37 -8.82
C GLN A 62 -12.73 27.03 -9.25
N LYS A 63 -13.27 26.38 -10.28
CA LYS A 63 -12.70 25.14 -10.86
C LYS A 63 -11.27 25.35 -11.31
N ALA A 64 -10.98 26.48 -11.99
CA ALA A 64 -9.63 26.84 -12.42
C ALA A 64 -8.64 27.00 -11.26
N ARG A 65 -9.12 27.41 -10.07
CA ARG A 65 -8.30 27.54 -8.85
C ARG A 65 -8.18 26.24 -8.05
N VAL A 66 -9.20 25.39 -8.07
CA VAL A 66 -9.23 24.11 -7.33
C VAL A 66 -8.40 23.04 -8.04
N LEU A 67 -8.43 22.97 -9.37
CA LEU A 67 -7.68 21.99 -10.15
C LEU A 67 -6.17 21.91 -9.80
N PRO A 68 -5.40 23.02 -9.72
CA PRO A 68 -3.98 22.94 -9.33
C PRO A 68 -3.77 22.44 -7.89
N ILE A 69 -4.70 22.73 -6.97
CA ILE A 69 -4.64 22.24 -5.58
C ILE A 69 -4.81 20.72 -5.56
N LEU A 70 -5.76 20.19 -6.33
CA LEU A 70 -5.97 18.74 -6.46
C LEU A 70 -4.76 18.04 -7.08
N LYS A 71 -4.17 18.63 -8.13
CA LYS A 71 -2.92 18.14 -8.75
C LYS A 71 -1.79 18.00 -7.74
N GLU A 72 -1.56 19.05 -6.96
CA GLU A 72 -0.52 19.04 -5.93
C GLU A 72 -0.79 17.98 -4.85
N ALA A 73 -2.06 17.85 -4.43
CA ALA A 73 -2.47 16.86 -3.44
C ALA A 73 -2.26 15.42 -3.93
N VAL A 74 -2.65 15.11 -5.17
CA VAL A 74 -2.44 13.80 -5.79
C VAL A 74 -0.94 13.48 -5.89
N GLN A 75 -0.12 14.44 -6.32
CA GLN A 75 1.33 14.27 -6.39
C GLN A 75 1.96 13.98 -5.02
N LYS A 76 1.60 14.74 -3.99
CA LYS A 76 2.08 14.48 -2.61
C LYS A 76 1.63 13.11 -2.10
N GLY A 77 0.38 12.74 -2.38
CA GLY A 77 -0.17 11.43 -2.05
C GLY A 77 0.64 10.28 -2.66
N ASP A 78 1.03 10.40 -3.93
CA ASP A 78 1.86 9.40 -4.62
C ASP A 78 3.23 9.22 -3.98
N VAL A 79 3.91 10.32 -3.63
CA VAL A 79 5.21 10.28 -2.94
C VAL A 79 5.10 9.55 -1.60
N ILE A 80 4.05 9.87 -0.82
CA ILE A 80 3.79 9.20 0.45
C ILE A 80 3.53 7.72 0.22
N ARG A 81 2.66 7.38 -0.74
CA ARG A 81 2.30 6.00 -1.07
C ARG A 81 3.53 5.17 -1.45
N ALA A 82 4.41 5.70 -2.28
CA ALA A 82 5.67 5.05 -2.64
C ALA A 82 6.53 4.79 -1.38
N SER A 83 6.72 5.80 -0.53
CA SER A 83 7.52 5.65 0.70
C SER A 83 6.95 4.65 1.72
N VAL A 84 5.62 4.53 1.79
CA VAL A 84 4.95 3.56 2.67
C VAL A 84 5.09 2.16 2.10
N HIS A 85 4.95 2.01 0.78
CA HIS A 85 5.10 0.72 0.11
C HIS A 85 6.47 0.10 0.39
N ASP A 86 7.55 0.85 0.16
CA ASP A 86 8.92 0.40 0.39
C ASP A 86 9.16 0.00 1.85
N ARG A 87 8.65 0.79 2.80
CA ARG A 87 8.76 0.47 4.23
C ARG A 87 8.01 -0.80 4.59
N MET A 88 6.80 -0.98 4.06
CA MET A 88 6.00 -2.17 4.32
C MET A 88 6.63 -3.42 3.73
N ASP A 89 7.24 -3.32 2.55
CA ASP A 89 7.92 -4.46 1.93
C ASP A 89 9.17 -4.86 2.72
N LYS A 90 9.93 -3.90 3.25
CA LYS A 90 11.04 -4.21 4.19
C LYS A 90 10.56 -4.92 5.45
N VAL A 91 9.48 -4.44 6.07
CA VAL A 91 8.90 -5.08 7.27
C VAL A 91 8.46 -6.52 6.97
N ARG A 92 7.87 -6.77 5.80
CA ARG A 92 7.50 -8.13 5.37
C ARG A 92 8.71 -9.03 5.17
N GLN A 93 9.76 -8.52 4.53
CA GLN A 93 11.01 -9.28 4.32
C GLN A 93 11.67 -9.64 5.64
N GLU A 94 11.78 -8.69 6.58
CA GLU A 94 12.34 -8.97 7.90
C GLU A 94 11.53 -10.02 8.67
N ALA A 95 10.19 -9.93 8.60
CA ALA A 95 9.32 -10.94 9.19
C ALA A 95 9.53 -12.32 8.55
N ASP A 96 9.62 -12.39 7.22
CA ASP A 96 9.87 -13.64 6.49
C ASP A 96 11.20 -14.27 6.88
N ASP A 97 12.27 -13.47 7.02
CA ASP A 97 13.61 -13.95 7.40
C ASP A 97 13.60 -14.52 8.82
N ARG A 98 12.94 -13.83 9.76
CA ARG A 98 12.77 -14.29 11.14
C ARG A 98 11.96 -15.58 11.22
N ILE A 99 10.92 -15.71 10.40
CA ILE A 99 10.15 -16.96 10.31
C ILE A 99 11.03 -18.07 9.73
N ALA A 100 11.75 -17.82 8.63
CA ALA A 100 12.60 -18.82 8.00
C ALA A 100 13.72 -19.33 8.93
N ALA A 101 14.24 -18.49 9.82
CA ALA A 101 15.28 -18.85 10.78
C ALA A 101 14.84 -19.90 11.81
N VAL A 102 13.55 -19.95 12.17
CA VAL A 102 13.02 -20.91 13.17
C VAL A 102 12.47 -22.19 12.54
N LEU A 103 12.38 -22.25 11.21
CA LEU A 103 11.87 -23.42 10.49
C LEU A 103 12.97 -24.45 10.21
N ASP A 104 12.59 -25.73 10.18
CA ASP A 104 13.47 -26.79 9.69
C ASP A 104 13.69 -26.67 8.16
N PRO A 105 14.71 -27.34 7.59
CA PRO A 105 15.01 -27.22 6.17
C PRO A 105 13.87 -27.61 5.21
N GLN A 106 13.06 -28.62 5.56
CA GLN A 106 11.91 -29.02 4.73
C GLN A 106 10.78 -28.00 4.82
N GLN A 107 10.54 -27.43 6.01
CA GLN A 107 9.56 -26.37 6.22
C GLN A 107 9.92 -25.08 5.50
N ARG A 108 11.21 -24.72 5.42
CA ARG A 108 11.68 -23.53 4.68
C ARG A 108 11.33 -23.57 3.21
N VAL A 109 11.48 -24.73 2.57
CA VAL A 109 11.13 -24.91 1.15
C VAL A 109 9.64 -24.65 0.94
N LYS A 110 8.77 -25.25 1.78
CA LYS A 110 7.32 -25.04 1.72
C LYS A 110 6.93 -23.58 2.01
N PHE A 111 7.62 -22.93 2.95
CA PHE A 111 7.39 -21.53 3.28
C PHE A 111 7.77 -20.60 2.12
N ALA A 112 8.90 -20.84 1.45
CA ALA A 112 9.31 -20.08 0.28
C ALA A 112 8.29 -20.21 -0.88
N GLU A 113 7.79 -21.42 -1.14
CA GLU A 113 6.74 -21.64 -2.15
C GLU A 113 5.43 -20.93 -1.79
N PHE A 114 5.04 -20.98 -0.51
CA PHE A 114 3.89 -20.24 0.00
C PHE A 114 4.03 -18.74 -0.23
N ARG A 115 5.19 -18.15 0.12
CA ARG A 115 5.47 -16.72 -0.09
C ARG A 115 5.46 -16.35 -1.57
N ALA A 116 6.07 -17.16 -2.43
CA ALA A 116 6.06 -16.94 -3.87
C ALA A 116 4.64 -16.96 -4.47
N ARG A 117 3.74 -17.81 -3.95
CA ARG A 117 2.33 -17.83 -4.35
C ARG A 117 1.58 -16.58 -3.87
N MET A 118 1.82 -16.18 -2.62
CA MET A 118 1.20 -14.98 -2.05
C MET A 118 1.61 -13.71 -2.78
N GLU A 119 2.88 -13.58 -3.18
CA GLU A 119 3.36 -12.41 -3.93
C GLU A 119 2.71 -12.32 -5.32
N LYS A 120 2.51 -13.46 -5.99
CA LYS A 120 1.79 -13.50 -7.28
C LYS A 120 0.31 -13.11 -7.15
N MET A 121 -0.29 -13.33 -5.98
CA MET A 121 -1.67 -12.96 -5.68
C MET A 121 -1.79 -11.53 -5.14
N ARG A 122 -0.67 -10.85 -4.86
CA ARG A 122 -0.69 -9.47 -4.36
C ARG A 122 -1.17 -8.56 -5.50
N PRO A 123 -2.38 -7.99 -5.40
CA PRO A 123 -2.79 -7.01 -6.39
C PRO A 123 -1.83 -5.83 -6.32
N PRO A 124 -1.54 -5.14 -7.44
CA PRO A 124 -0.98 -3.81 -7.35
C PRO A 124 -1.88 -3.02 -6.40
N GLY A 125 -1.27 -2.35 -5.40
CA GLY A 125 -1.98 -1.89 -4.20
C GLY A 125 -3.30 -1.15 -4.50
N PRO A 126 -4.22 -1.04 -3.52
CA PRO A 126 -5.61 -0.67 -3.76
C PRO A 126 -5.74 0.55 -4.68
N PRO A 127 -6.66 0.52 -5.65
CA PRO A 127 -6.92 1.69 -6.47
C PRO A 127 -7.23 2.87 -5.54
N PRO A 128 -6.80 4.09 -5.89
CA PRO A 128 -7.15 5.27 -5.13
C PRO A 128 -8.68 5.32 -4.93
N ARG A 129 -9.10 5.73 -3.73
CA ARG A 129 -10.41 5.47 -3.10
C ARG A 129 -11.64 6.12 -3.78
N GLY A 130 -11.54 6.54 -5.04
CA GLY A 130 -12.63 7.05 -5.88
C GLY A 130 -12.97 6.19 -7.11
N MET A 131 -12.23 5.10 -7.34
CA MET A 131 -12.45 4.17 -8.48
C MET A 131 -13.09 2.84 -8.06
N MET A 132 -13.71 2.81 -6.88
CA MET A 132 -14.53 1.66 -6.50
C MET A 132 -15.90 1.86 -7.16
N PRO A 133 -16.39 0.94 -8.02
CA PRO A 133 -17.78 1.00 -8.44
C PRO A 133 -18.66 1.08 -7.18
N PRO A 134 -19.79 1.80 -7.21
CA PRO A 134 -20.70 1.83 -6.07
C PRO A 134 -20.94 0.39 -5.63
N GLY A 135 -20.65 0.11 -4.35
CA GLY A 135 -20.91 -1.22 -3.80
C GLY A 135 -22.37 -1.60 -4.08
N PRO A 136 -22.69 -2.90 -4.22
CA PRO A 136 -24.08 -3.33 -4.28
C PRO A 136 -24.86 -2.66 -3.13
N PRO A 137 -26.15 -2.31 -3.32
CA PRO A 137 -26.97 -1.66 -2.31
C PRO A 137 -26.74 -2.36 -0.97
N GLY A 138 -26.37 -1.58 0.05
CA GLY A 138 -25.94 -2.10 1.34
C GLY A 138 -26.87 -3.21 1.82
N PHE A 139 -26.30 -4.26 2.41
CA PHE A 139 -27.09 -5.24 3.14
C PHE A 139 -28.07 -4.47 4.05
N PRO A 140 -29.37 -4.84 4.06
CA PRO A 140 -30.32 -4.19 4.94
C PRO A 140 -29.74 -4.21 6.36
N PRO A 141 -29.89 -3.12 7.13
CA PRO A 141 -29.40 -3.09 8.50
C PRO A 141 -29.90 -4.35 9.20
N GLY A 142 -28.96 -5.13 9.74
CA GLY A 142 -29.29 -6.33 10.49
C GLY A 142 -30.30 -5.98 11.59
N PRO A 143 -31.15 -6.93 12.01
CA PRO A 143 -32.08 -6.67 13.11
C PRO A 143 -31.30 -6.08 14.30
N PRO A 144 -31.85 -5.05 14.97
CA PRO A 144 -31.18 -4.45 16.11
C PRO A 144 -30.86 -5.56 17.13
N PRO A 145 -29.63 -5.61 17.67
CA PRO A 145 -29.28 -6.61 18.67
C PRO A 145 -30.22 -6.44 19.87
N ASP A 146 -30.94 -7.51 20.22
CA ASP A 146 -31.85 -7.56 21.36
C ASP A 146 -31.11 -7.12 22.64
N GLY A 147 -31.39 -5.91 23.11
CA GLY A 147 -31.25 -5.48 24.51
C GLY A 147 -29.91 -5.72 25.24
N GLY A 148 -28.83 -6.05 24.53
CA GLY A 148 -27.52 -6.33 25.12
C GLY A 148 -26.86 -5.03 25.57
N ALA A 149 -26.39 -5.01 26.83
CA ALA A 149 -25.70 -3.88 27.45
C ALA A 149 -24.65 -3.24 26.51
N PRO A 150 -24.48 -1.90 26.56
CA PRO A 150 -23.52 -1.21 25.70
C PRO A 150 -22.12 -1.80 25.90
N PRO A 151 -21.33 -1.97 24.82
CA PRO A 151 -19.97 -2.46 24.95
C PRO A 151 -19.17 -1.51 25.86
N PRO A 152 -18.33 -2.04 26.77
CA PRO A 152 -17.53 -1.21 27.65
C PRO A 152 -16.65 -0.28 26.81
N GLY A 153 -16.65 1.01 27.17
CA GLY A 153 -15.83 2.02 26.50
C GLY A 153 -14.33 1.68 26.57
N PRO A 154 -13.52 2.29 25.69
CA PRO A 154 -12.07 2.09 25.72
C PRO A 154 -11.50 2.47 27.10
N PRO A 155 -10.52 1.72 27.63
CA PRO A 155 -9.89 2.07 28.89
C PRO A 155 -9.26 3.47 28.82
N PRO A 156 -9.33 4.28 29.90
CA PRO A 156 -8.70 5.59 29.91
C PRO A 156 -7.19 5.45 29.66
N GLY A 157 -6.67 6.32 28.79
CA GLY A 157 -5.24 6.38 28.50
C GLY A 157 -4.41 6.69 29.75
N PRO A 158 -3.10 6.38 29.74
CA PRO A 158 -2.22 6.70 30.86
C PRO A 158 -2.24 8.23 31.12
N PRO A 159 -2.16 8.65 32.40
CA PRO A 159 -2.13 10.07 32.73
C PRO A 159 -0.91 10.74 32.08
N PRO A 160 -1.03 12.00 31.64
CA PRO A 160 0.09 12.75 31.09
C PRO A 160 1.23 12.79 32.13
N GLY A 161 2.45 12.48 31.67
CA GLY A 161 3.64 12.56 32.51
C GLY A 161 3.86 13.98 33.03
N PRO A 162 4.60 14.14 34.15
CA PRO A 162 4.86 15.45 34.73
C PRO A 162 5.58 16.36 33.72
N PRO A 163 5.26 17.66 33.70
CA PRO A 163 5.92 18.62 32.81
C PRO A 163 7.43 18.69 33.12
N PRO A 164 8.29 18.81 32.09
CA PRO A 164 9.72 18.95 32.29
C PRO A 164 9.98 20.34 32.89
N GLY A 165 10.25 20.41 34.19
CA GLY A 165 10.52 21.68 34.87
C GLY A 165 10.40 21.69 36.39
N SER A 166 9.85 20.65 37.03
CA SER A 166 9.83 20.55 38.51
C SER A 166 11.08 19.85 39.04
N ALA A 167 12.25 20.42 38.78
CA ALA A 167 13.43 20.14 39.58
C ALA A 167 13.39 21.07 40.78
N ALA A 168 13.03 20.53 41.94
CA ALA A 168 13.09 21.21 43.21
C ALA A 168 14.52 21.73 43.45
N GLU A 169 14.62 23.04 43.62
CA GLU A 169 15.76 23.76 44.15
C GLU A 169 16.15 23.18 45.53
N PRO A 170 17.39 22.70 45.75
CA PRO A 170 17.80 22.25 47.07
C PRO A 170 18.16 23.46 47.94
N ALA A 171 17.42 23.59 49.05
CA ALA A 171 17.59 24.57 50.09
C ALA A 171 19.00 24.55 50.72
N ALA A 172 19.47 25.75 51.10
CA ALA A 172 20.75 26.01 51.76
C ALA A 172 20.89 25.30 53.13
N PRO A 173 22.12 24.95 53.55
CA PRO A 173 22.35 24.23 54.80
C PRO A 173 22.30 25.18 56.03
N PRO A 174 21.82 24.72 57.20
CA PRO A 174 21.84 25.50 58.43
C PRO A 174 23.24 25.49 59.09
N LYS A 175 23.50 26.54 59.88
CA LYS A 175 24.73 26.76 60.67
C LYS A 175 24.81 25.85 61.89
#